data_AF-A0A7C5QLG4-F1
#
_entry.id   AF-A0A7C5QLG4-F1
#
_cell.length_a   1.000
_cell.length_b   1.000
_cell.length_c   1.000
_cell.angle_alpha   90.00
_cell.angle_beta   90.00
_cell.angle_gamma   90.00
#
_symmetry.space_group_name_H-M   'P 1'
#
loop_
_entity.id
_entity.type
_entity.pdbx_description
1 polymer ?
#
loop_
_entity_poly.entity_id
_entity_poly.type
_entity_poly.pdbx_seq_one_letter_code
_entity_poly.pdbx_strand_id
1 'polypeptide(L)'
;MSFEEKLGRYKTYENLNNFRRLKEEFHRKLEKVPPTMEYLRNLILDVKLLYRILVDPHYELSREAREDFMAALWYFIDTKDSIPDWLPVVGYWDDYKLVRYVKEKHRGEIERYFEETKFFIANYF
;
A
#
# COMPACT_ATOMS: atom_id res chain seq x y z
N MET A 1 7.00 18.59 0.71
CA MET A 1 6.46 17.79 -0.41
C MET A 1 5.13 17.22 0.04
N SER A 2 4.07 17.46 -0.72
CA SER A 2 2.72 16.95 -0.47
C SER A 2 2.65 15.43 -0.70
N PHE A 3 1.59 14.78 -0.22
CA PHE A 3 1.39 13.36 -0.50
C PHE A 3 1.15 13.09 -1.99
N GLU A 4 0.45 13.99 -2.70
CA GLU A 4 0.27 13.89 -4.15
C GLU A 4 1.60 13.96 -4.91
N GLU A 5 2.52 14.85 -4.51
CA GLU A 5 3.85 14.92 -5.09
C GLU A 5 4.67 13.65 -4.83
N LYS A 6 4.54 13.05 -3.63
CA LYS A 6 5.18 11.76 -3.31
C LYS A 6 4.61 10.63 -4.17
N LEU A 7 3.28 10.51 -4.26
CA LEU A 7 2.62 9.52 -5.10
C LEU A 7 3.01 9.66 -6.57
N GLY A 8 3.04 10.90 -7.08
CA GLY A 8 3.42 11.20 -8.46
C GLY A 8 4.79 10.65 -8.86
N ARG A 9 5.76 10.59 -7.95
CA ARG A 9 7.08 9.98 -8.19
C ARG A 9 7.03 8.49 -8.44
N TYR A 10 6.02 7.80 -7.91
CA TYR A 10 5.86 6.35 -8.04
C TYR A 10 4.85 5.95 -9.12
N LYS A 11 4.09 6.89 -9.69
CA LYS A 11 3.21 6.68 -10.86
C LYS A 11 3.98 6.62 -12.19
N THR A 12 5.11 5.93 -12.21
CA THR A 12 5.89 5.73 -13.44
C THR A 12 5.28 4.63 -14.30
N TYR A 13 5.52 4.66 -15.61
CA TYR A 13 5.06 3.59 -16.51
C TYR A 13 5.56 2.21 -16.06
N GLU A 14 6.82 2.10 -15.63
CA GLU A 14 7.38 0.85 -15.12
C GLU A 14 6.62 0.34 -13.90
N ASN A 15 6.43 1.19 -12.88
CA ASN A 15 5.78 0.83 -11.64
C ASN A 15 4.32 0.41 -11.85
N LEU A 16 3.60 1.11 -12.73
CA LEU A 16 2.19 0.86 -13.04
C LEU A 16 1.97 -0.38 -13.92
N ASN A 17 3.01 -0.91 -14.57
CA ASN A 17 2.89 -2.07 -15.46
C ASN A 17 3.62 -3.32 -14.95
N ASN A 18 4.37 -3.24 -13.84
CA ASN A 18 5.16 -4.36 -13.32
C ASN A 18 4.55 -5.01 -12.07
N PHE A 19 3.34 -5.56 -12.22
CA PHE A 19 2.61 -6.24 -11.14
C PHE A 19 3.37 -7.43 -10.53
N ARG A 20 4.15 -8.14 -11.35
CA ARG A 20 4.95 -9.27 -10.89
C ARG A 20 6.01 -8.82 -9.88
N ARG A 21 6.80 -7.80 -10.24
CA ARG A 21 7.83 -7.23 -9.35
C ARG A 21 7.18 -6.62 -8.11
N LEU A 22 6.05 -5.91 -8.27
CA LEU A 22 5.30 -5.36 -7.15
C LEU A 22 4.93 -6.45 -6.14
N LYS A 23 4.37 -7.58 -6.59
CA LYS A 23 4.03 -8.71 -5.73
C LYS A 23 5.24 -9.23 -4.96
N GLU A 24 6.33 -9.54 -5.67
CA GLU A 24 7.54 -10.13 -5.08
C GLU A 24 8.17 -9.20 -4.03
N GLU A 25 8.34 -7.92 -4.35
CA GLU A 25 8.92 -6.94 -3.44
C GLU A 25 7.99 -6.58 -2.27
N PHE A 26 6.67 -6.56 -2.50
CA PHE A 26 5.69 -6.31 -1.45
C PHE A 26 5.75 -7.38 -0.35
N HIS A 27 5.75 -8.66 -0.73
CA HIS A 27 5.87 -9.77 0.23
C HIS A 27 7.22 -9.71 0.97
N ARG A 28 8.32 -9.48 0.26
CA ARG A 28 9.65 -9.32 0.85
C ARG A 28 9.72 -8.15 1.83
N LYS A 29 9.05 -7.03 1.53
CA LYS A 29 9.00 -5.87 2.44
C LYS A 29 8.21 -6.22 3.69
N LEU A 30 7.02 -6.84 3.56
CA LEU A 30 6.17 -7.23 4.68
C LEU A 30 6.90 -8.14 5.69
N GLU A 31 7.67 -9.13 5.22
CA GLU A 31 8.46 -10.02 6.09
C GLU A 31 9.48 -9.27 6.96
N LYS A 32 9.92 -8.09 6.50
CA LYS A 32 10.93 -7.26 7.18
C LYS A 32 10.32 -6.20 8.10
N VAL A 33 9.00 -5.99 8.09
CA VAL A 33 8.35 -4.99 8.95
C VAL A 33 7.99 -5.64 10.30
N PRO A 34 8.63 -5.25 11.41
CA PRO A 34 8.30 -5.83 12.70
C PRO A 34 6.94 -5.29 13.20
N PRO A 35 5.98 -6.14 13.59
CA PRO A 35 4.64 -5.72 14.03
C PRO A 35 4.61 -5.24 15.50
N THR A 36 5.66 -4.52 15.94
CA THR A 36 5.90 -4.19 17.35
C THR A 36 4.98 -3.08 17.85
N MET A 37 4.80 -2.01 17.07
CA MET A 37 3.99 -0.85 17.42
C MET A 37 2.62 -0.88 16.74
N GLU A 38 1.63 -0.23 17.35
CA GLU A 38 0.27 -0.20 16.82
C GLU A 38 0.19 0.40 15.41
N TYR A 39 0.86 1.54 15.17
CA TYR A 39 0.85 2.15 13.84
C TYR A 39 1.53 1.26 12.79
N LEU A 40 2.52 0.43 13.16
CA LEU A 40 3.14 -0.54 12.25
C LEU A 40 2.18 -1.67 11.91
N ARG A 41 1.43 -2.17 12.90
CA ARG A 41 0.37 -3.15 12.65
C ARG A 41 -0.70 -2.56 11.72
N ASN A 42 -1.14 -1.33 11.99
CA ASN A 42 -2.12 -0.65 11.15
C ASN A 42 -1.59 -0.39 9.73
N LEU A 43 -0.32 0.00 9.58
CA LEU A 43 0.34 0.12 8.28
C LEU A 43 0.32 -1.22 7.54
N ILE A 44 0.73 -2.32 8.19
CA ILE A 44 0.72 -3.67 7.60
C ILE A 44 -0.67 -4.06 7.12
N LEU A 45 -1.71 -3.83 7.94
CA LEU A 45 -3.09 -4.11 7.57
C LEU A 45 -3.55 -3.25 6.39
N ASP A 46 -3.23 -1.96 6.42
CA ASP A 46 -3.64 -1.01 5.38
C ASP A 46 -2.99 -1.34 4.03
N VAL A 47 -1.69 -1.63 3.97
CA VAL A 47 -1.03 -2.02 2.71
C VAL A 47 -1.51 -3.38 2.21
N LYS A 48 -1.81 -4.33 3.11
CA LYS A 48 -2.42 -5.62 2.72
C LYS A 48 -3.81 -5.43 2.13
N LEU A 49 -4.61 -4.52 2.68
CA LEU A 49 -5.92 -4.18 2.12
C LEU A 49 -5.80 -3.57 0.72
N LEU A 50 -4.94 -2.55 0.55
CA LEU A 50 -4.71 -1.94 -0.77
C LEU A 50 -4.28 -2.98 -1.80
N TYR A 51 -3.32 -3.85 -1.43
CA TYR A 51 -2.86 -4.93 -2.31
C TYR A 51 -3.98 -5.92 -2.63
N ARG A 52 -4.79 -6.33 -1.64
CA ARG A 52 -5.91 -7.28 -1.82
C ARG A 52 -6.94 -6.78 -2.82
N ILE A 53 -7.32 -5.49 -2.73
CA ILE A 53 -8.26 -4.85 -3.66
C ILE A 53 -7.63 -4.77 -5.04
N LEU A 54 -6.37 -4.33 -5.11
CA LEU A 54 -5.63 -4.15 -6.35
C LEU A 54 -5.51 -5.43 -7.18
N VAL A 55 -5.35 -6.59 -6.53
CA VAL A 55 -5.17 -7.89 -7.20
C VAL A 55 -6.46 -8.72 -7.32
N ASP A 56 -7.60 -8.22 -6.87
CA ASP A 56 -8.86 -8.95 -6.99
C ASP A 56 -9.33 -8.95 -8.46
N PRO A 57 -9.37 -10.11 -9.15
CA PRO A 57 -9.79 -10.16 -10.55
C PRO A 57 -11.31 -9.95 -10.72
N HIS A 58 -12.09 -9.99 -9.64
CA HIS A 58 -13.54 -9.85 -9.68
C HIS A 58 -14.01 -8.44 -9.32
N TYR A 59 -13.09 -7.52 -9.00
CA TYR A 59 -13.42 -6.15 -8.65
C TYR A 59 -12.93 -5.15 -9.68
N GLU A 60 -13.83 -4.30 -10.18
CA GLU A 60 -13.50 -3.24 -11.12
C GLU A 60 -13.01 -1.99 -10.36
N LEU A 61 -11.74 -2.02 -9.99
CA LEU A 61 -11.05 -0.88 -9.37
C LEU A 61 -10.88 0.27 -10.37
N SER A 62 -11.33 1.45 -10.00
CA SER A 62 -11.20 2.67 -10.81
C SER A 62 -9.73 2.93 -11.17
N ARG A 63 -9.49 3.53 -12.34
CA ARG A 63 -8.13 3.77 -12.83
C ARG A 63 -7.31 4.63 -11.86
N GLU A 64 -7.90 5.71 -11.34
CA GLU A 64 -7.21 6.59 -10.39
C GLU A 64 -6.84 5.85 -9.10
N ALA A 65 -7.78 5.09 -8.51
CA ALA A 65 -7.53 4.30 -7.31
C ALA A 65 -6.45 3.23 -7.55
N ARG A 66 -6.49 2.55 -8.71
CA ARG A 66 -5.46 1.58 -9.12
C ARG A 66 -4.09 2.23 -9.16
N GLU A 67 -3.94 3.37 -9.82
CA GLU A 67 -2.66 4.07 -9.93
C GLU A 67 -2.14 4.55 -8.56
N ASP A 68 -3.03 5.08 -7.71
CA ASP A 68 -2.67 5.51 -6.34
C ASP A 68 -2.30 4.34 -5.43
N PHE A 69 -3.02 3.22 -5.52
CA PHE A 69 -2.73 2.03 -4.70
C PHE A 69 -1.38 1.44 -5.09
N MET A 70 -1.10 1.33 -6.40
CA MET A 70 0.21 0.89 -6.88
C MET A 70 1.33 1.83 -6.42
N ALA A 71 1.13 3.15 -6.56
CA ALA A 71 2.12 4.13 -6.12
C ALA A 71 2.39 4.06 -4.61
N ALA A 72 1.35 3.91 -3.79
CA ALA A 72 1.47 3.78 -2.34
C ALA A 72 2.21 2.50 -1.92
N LEU A 73 1.95 1.38 -2.59
CA LEU A 73 2.66 0.13 -2.33
C LEU A 73 4.13 0.22 -2.74
N TRP A 74 4.44 0.86 -3.88
CA TRP A 74 5.83 1.10 -4.28
C TRP A 74 6.56 2.04 -3.32
N TYR A 75 5.88 3.10 -2.85
CA TYR A 75 6.42 3.99 -1.82
C TYR A 75 6.82 3.19 -0.56
N PHE A 76 5.90 2.34 -0.07
CA PHE A 76 6.15 1.46 1.08
C PHE A 76 7.31 0.47 0.84
N ILE A 77 7.50 -0.01 -0.38
CA ILE A 77 8.60 -0.92 -0.73
C ILE A 77 9.95 -0.18 -0.70
N ASP A 78 10.01 0.96 -1.37
CA ASP A 78 11.24 1.68 -1.73
C ASP A 78 11.88 2.48 -0.57
N THR A 79 11.13 2.76 0.51
CA THR A 79 11.61 3.57 1.66
C THR A 79 12.81 3.01 2.44
N LYS A 80 13.42 1.88 2.02
CA LYS A 80 14.62 1.32 2.66
C LYS A 80 15.93 1.94 2.19
N ASP A 81 16.02 2.58 1.04
CA ASP A 81 17.33 3.02 0.53
C ASP A 81 17.95 4.23 1.24
N SER A 82 17.26 4.85 2.21
CA SER A 82 17.70 6.11 2.84
C SER A 82 17.90 6.07 4.36
N ILE A 83 17.57 4.97 5.05
CA ILE A 83 17.53 4.96 6.53
C ILE A 83 18.49 3.90 7.10
N PRO A 84 19.45 4.28 7.97
CA PRO A 84 20.31 3.35 8.68
C PRO A 84 19.52 2.33 9.51
N ASP A 85 19.99 1.08 9.55
CA ASP A 85 19.31 -0.06 10.20
C ASP A 85 18.95 0.12 11.69
N TRP A 86 19.49 1.14 12.37
CA TRP A 86 19.21 1.44 13.78
C TRP A 86 18.04 2.43 14.02
N LEU A 87 17.48 3.05 12.96
CA LEU A 87 16.28 3.93 13.03
C LEU A 87 15.09 3.51 12.12
N PRO A 88 14.76 2.21 11.96
CA PRO A 88 13.74 1.76 11.00
C PRO A 88 12.33 2.29 11.34
N VAL A 89 12.06 2.57 12.62
CA VAL A 89 10.76 3.01 13.14
C VAL A 89 10.32 4.35 12.53
N VAL A 90 11.25 5.28 12.28
CA VAL A 90 10.93 6.63 11.78
C VAL A 90 10.46 6.60 10.32
N GLY A 91 11.04 5.74 9.48
CA GLY A 91 10.66 5.61 8.07
C GLY A 91 9.22 5.18 7.88
N TYR A 92 8.78 4.18 8.65
CA TYR A 92 7.43 3.64 8.56
C TYR A 92 6.33 4.61 9.01
N TRP A 93 6.66 5.65 9.78
CA TRP A 93 5.68 6.65 10.16
C TRP A 93 5.23 7.48 8.96
N ASP A 94 6.14 7.77 8.03
CA ASP A 94 5.81 8.48 6.79
C ASP A 94 5.03 7.57 5.82
N ASP A 95 5.44 6.30 5.69
CA ASP A 95 4.68 5.27 4.98
C ASP A 95 3.24 5.18 5.50
N TYR A 96 3.07 5.11 6.82
CA TYR A 96 1.76 5.04 7.46
C TYR A 96 0.90 6.24 7.07
N LYS A 97 1.41 7.46 7.18
CA LYS A 97 0.64 8.66 6.81
C LYS A 97 0.25 8.68 5.34
N LEU A 98 1.17 8.31 4.44
CA LEU A 98 0.90 8.30 3.01
C LEU A 98 -0.15 7.25 2.64
N VAL A 99 -0.06 6.05 3.22
CA VAL A 99 -1.07 4.99 3.01
C VAL A 99 -2.42 5.41 3.59
N ARG A 100 -2.46 6.04 4.77
CA ARG A 100 -3.70 6.61 5.33
C ARG A 100 -4.32 7.68 4.46
N TYR A 101 -3.49 8.55 3.87
CA TYR A 101 -3.95 9.55 2.91
C TYR A 101 -4.62 8.90 1.69
N VAL A 102 -3.99 7.88 1.10
CA VAL A 102 -4.53 7.13 -0.05
C VAL A 102 -5.85 6.44 0.30
N LYS A 103 -5.94 5.84 1.49
CA LYS A 103 -7.18 5.24 1.98
C LYS A 103 -8.31 6.25 2.13
N GLU A 104 -8.02 7.43 2.67
CA GLU A 104 -9.03 8.47 2.83
C GLU A 104 -9.49 9.02 1.48
N LYS A 105 -8.53 9.28 0.56
CA LYS A 105 -8.81 9.72 -0.81
C LYS A 105 -9.74 8.77 -1.57
N HIS A 106 -9.52 7.46 -1.41
CA HIS A 106 -10.27 6.40 -2.10
C HIS A 106 -11.23 5.65 -1.18
N ARG A 107 -11.73 6.31 -0.13
CA ARG A 107 -12.58 5.67 0.87
C ARG A 107 -13.84 5.05 0.26
N GLY A 108 -14.52 5.77 -0.64
CA GLY A 108 -15.71 5.25 -1.32
C GLY A 108 -15.43 4.01 -2.17
N GLU A 109 -14.24 3.91 -2.76
CA GLU A 109 -13.82 2.75 -3.53
C GLU A 109 -13.53 1.53 -2.63
N ILE A 110 -12.98 1.76 -1.44
CA ILE A 110 -12.75 0.71 -0.44
C ILE A 110 -14.08 0.23 0.15
N GLU A 111 -15.00 1.15 0.44
CA GLU A 111 -16.35 0.83 0.94
C GLU A 111 -17.12 -0.01 -0.10
N ARG A 112 -17.11 0.42 -1.37
CA ARG A 112 -17.71 -0.34 -2.49
C ARG A 112 -17.13 -1.75 -2.61
N TYR A 113 -15.81 -1.90 -2.47
CA TYR A 113 -15.18 -3.22 -2.47
C TYR A 113 -15.75 -4.14 -1.38
N PHE A 114 -15.97 -3.61 -0.17
CA PHE A 114 -16.54 -4.39 0.94
C PHE A 114 -18.02 -4.75 0.73
N GLU A 115 -18.80 -3.88 0.08
CA GLU A 115 -20.20 -4.13 -0.24
C GLU A 115 -20.37 -5.21 -1.32
N GLU A 116 -19.52 -5.21 -2.34
CA GLU A 116 -19.59 -6.13 -3.47
C GLU A 116 -18.94 -7.50 -3.16
N THR A 117 -17.99 -7.55 -2.23
CA THR A 117 -17.21 -8.77 -1.94
C THR A 117 -17.87 -9.63 -0.86
N LYS A 118 -18.67 -10.62 -1.27
CA LYS A 118 -19.41 -11.55 -0.38
C LYS A 118 -18.56 -12.37 0.60
N PHE A 119 -17.26 -12.52 0.34
CA PHE A 119 -16.33 -13.30 1.18
C PHE A 119 -15.09 -12.47 1.51
N PHE A 120 -15.28 -11.32 2.17
CA PHE A 120 -14.17 -10.64 2.82
C PHE A 120 -13.79 -11.43 4.08
N ILE A 121 -12.90 -12.41 3.93
CA ILE A 121 -12.27 -13.04 5.10
C ILE A 121 -11.21 -12.07 5.61
N ALA A 122 -11.40 -11.52 6.81
CA ALA A 122 -10.42 -10.69 7.51
C ALA A 122 -9.18 -11.49 7.98
N ASN A 123 -8.80 -12.54 7.25
CA ASN A 123 -7.56 -13.26 7.46
C ASN A 123 -6.51 -12.62 6.56
N TYR A 124 -5.92 -11.56 7.10
CA TYR A 124 -4.68 -10.99 6.62
C TYR A 124 -3.60 -12.08 6.71
N PHE A 125 -3.29 -12.74 5.59
CA PHE A 125 -2.24 -13.78 5.45
C PHE A 125 -1.03 -13.56 6.35
#